data_AF-A0A959YYE2-F1
#
_entry.id   AF-A0A959YYE2-F1
#
_cell.length_a   1.000
_cell.length_b   1.000
_cell.length_c   1.000
_cell.angle_alpha   90.00
_cell.angle_beta   90.00
_cell.angle_gamma   90.00
#
_symmetry.space_group_name_H-M   'P 1'
#
loop_
_entity.id
_entity.type
_entity.pdbx_description
1 polymer ?
#
loop_
_entity_poly.entity_id
_entity_poly.type
_entity_poly.pdbx_seq_one_letter_code
_entity_poly.pdbx_strand_id
1 'polypeptide(L)'
;KTLVSTLPVYLNALAGRGVHVVTVNDYLAKRDAEWMGPIHEFHGLRVDCIDRHQPNSPERRKAYLADITYGTNNEFGFDYLRDNMAHAPTALVQRKHHYAIVDEVDSVLIDDARTPLIISGPTPKGEVHQFDEYKPRVERLYTAQRKLVTQLLTEAKNKLKGLEDGSASKEDIEQGGMAVLRCHRGLPKNSALIKYLSEPGVKALLQKTEAHYLQDQGKEMPKVDQELYFVIEEKHNQIELTEKGLDLISGDVNDAQFFIMPDVGGTIAEIEKSEASLEEKARRKDELLREFGIKSERIHTVNQLIRAYALFEKDVEYVVMDSKVKIVDEQTGRIMEGRRYSDGLHQAIESKENVKVEAATQTYATVTLQNYFRMYHKLSGMTGTAETEAQEFWDIYKLDVMVIPTNRPVVRQDS
;
A
#
# COMPACT_ATOMS: atom_id res chain seq x y z
N LYS A 1 13.22 -4.89 36.32
CA LYS A 1 13.68 -4.57 34.95
C LYS A 1 14.30 -3.18 34.94
N THR A 2 13.53 -2.10 35.10
CA THR A 2 14.02 -0.70 35.11
C THR A 2 15.28 -0.45 35.95
N LEU A 3 15.29 -0.78 37.25
CA LEU A 3 16.49 -0.57 38.08
C LEU A 3 17.71 -1.40 37.62
N VAL A 4 17.50 -2.63 37.13
CA VAL A 4 18.58 -3.50 36.64
C VAL A 4 19.25 -2.90 35.41
N SER A 5 18.47 -2.24 34.54
CA SER A 5 18.99 -1.61 33.33
C SER A 5 20.01 -0.49 33.61
N THR A 6 19.96 0.14 34.79
CA THR A 6 20.88 1.24 35.13
C THR A 6 22.35 0.81 35.13
N LEU A 7 22.64 -0.45 35.48
CA LEU A 7 24.02 -0.98 35.53
C LEU A 7 24.68 -1.05 34.14
N PRO A 8 24.13 -1.78 33.14
CA PRO A 8 24.71 -1.76 31.80
C PRO A 8 24.60 -0.40 31.13
N VAL A 9 23.53 0.37 31.39
CA VAL A 9 23.40 1.73 30.85
C VAL A 9 24.54 2.62 31.32
N TYR A 10 24.82 2.65 32.63
CA TYR A 10 25.94 3.41 33.19
C TYR A 10 27.27 2.99 32.57
N LEU A 11 27.56 1.68 32.56
CA LEU A 11 28.82 1.15 32.03
C LEU A 11 29.07 1.55 30.57
N ASN A 12 28.06 1.43 29.70
CA ASN A 12 28.23 1.75 28.28
C ASN A 12 28.19 3.28 28.03
N ALA A 13 27.56 4.06 28.91
CA ALA A 13 27.56 5.52 28.81
C ALA A 13 28.95 6.14 29.05
N LEU A 14 29.81 5.50 29.84
CA LEU A 14 31.20 5.95 30.08
C LEU A 14 32.03 6.08 28.79
N ALA A 15 31.63 5.43 27.70
CA ALA A 15 32.30 5.57 26.41
C ALA A 15 32.08 6.93 25.73
N GLY A 16 31.16 7.77 26.21
CA GLY A 16 30.84 9.08 25.63
C GLY A 16 30.21 9.03 24.22
N ARG A 17 29.90 7.83 23.73
CA ARG A 17 29.16 7.57 22.48
C ARG A 17 27.66 7.41 22.73
N GLY A 18 27.32 7.40 24.01
CA GLY A 18 26.03 7.28 24.69
C GLY A 18 25.09 6.15 24.29
N VAL A 19 23.96 6.13 24.99
CA VAL A 19 23.11 4.95 25.17
C VAL A 19 21.66 5.29 24.92
N HIS A 20 20.98 4.47 24.12
CA HIS A 20 19.53 4.59 23.90
C HIS A 20 18.79 3.56 24.76
N VAL A 21 17.88 4.03 25.60
CA VAL A 21 16.97 3.19 26.40
C VAL A 21 15.59 3.24 25.76
N VAL A 22 15.14 2.12 25.22
CA VAL A 22 13.92 2.03 24.44
C VAL A 22 12.78 1.46 25.29
N THR A 23 11.63 2.13 25.30
CA THR A 23 10.41 1.66 25.98
C THR A 23 9.25 1.54 24.99
N VAL A 24 8.15 0.89 25.42
CA VAL A 24 6.97 0.65 24.58
C VAL A 24 6.06 1.87 24.39
N ASN A 25 6.15 2.88 25.26
CA ASN A 25 5.38 4.12 25.13
C ASN A 25 6.09 5.33 25.78
N ASP A 26 5.62 6.52 25.41
CA ASP A 26 6.21 7.80 25.77
C ASP A 26 6.10 8.08 27.28
N TYR A 27 5.00 7.67 27.92
CA TYR A 27 4.80 7.78 29.35
C TYR A 27 5.88 7.02 30.12
N LEU A 28 6.16 5.77 29.75
CA LEU A 28 7.21 4.97 30.37
C LEU A 28 8.60 5.55 30.10
N ALA A 29 8.88 6.04 28.89
CA ALA A 29 10.15 6.69 28.57
C ALA A 29 10.41 7.90 29.48
N LYS A 30 9.41 8.79 29.60
CA LYS A 30 9.48 9.99 30.44
C LYS A 30 9.62 9.63 31.92
N ARG A 31 8.77 8.72 32.40
CA ARG A 31 8.79 8.26 33.80
C ARG A 31 10.13 7.64 34.17
N ASP A 32 10.66 6.74 33.35
CA ASP A 32 11.89 6.01 33.69
C ASP A 32 13.12 6.92 33.58
N ALA A 33 13.13 7.87 32.65
CA ALA A 33 14.13 8.92 32.59
C ALA A 33 14.14 9.78 33.87
N GLU A 34 12.98 10.17 34.39
CA GLU A 34 12.86 10.95 35.65
C GLU A 34 13.22 10.13 36.87
N TRP A 35 12.82 8.86 36.87
CA TRP A 35 12.96 8.02 38.04
C TRP A 35 14.38 7.48 38.19
N MET A 36 15.02 7.03 37.11
CA MET A 36 16.39 6.50 37.12
C MET A 36 17.44 7.59 36.85
N GLY A 37 17.04 8.72 36.26
CA GLY A 37 17.91 9.87 35.98
C GLY A 37 18.80 10.28 37.15
N PRO A 38 18.26 10.47 38.37
CA PRO A 38 19.04 10.87 39.54
C PRO A 38 20.23 9.95 39.87
N ILE A 39 20.11 8.64 39.61
CA ILE A 39 21.21 7.70 39.82
C ILE A 39 22.35 8.00 38.84
N HIS A 40 22.03 8.27 37.58
CA HIS A 40 23.04 8.56 36.55
C HIS A 40 23.63 9.96 36.69
N GLU A 41 22.79 10.95 36.99
CA GLU A 41 23.18 12.36 37.19
C GLU A 41 24.05 12.54 38.43
N PHE A 42 23.77 11.78 39.50
CA PHE A 42 24.65 11.73 40.68
C PHE A 42 26.09 11.30 40.30
N HIS A 43 26.24 10.44 39.31
CA HIS A 43 27.54 10.00 38.79
C HIS A 43 28.07 10.89 37.64
N GLY A 44 27.47 12.05 37.41
CA GLY A 44 27.94 13.05 36.43
C GLY A 44 27.52 12.79 34.99
N LEU A 45 26.63 11.82 34.73
CA LEU A 45 26.08 11.58 33.39
C LEU A 45 24.85 12.46 33.14
N ARG A 46 24.69 12.92 31.90
CA ARG A 46 23.47 13.62 31.47
C ARG A 46 22.44 12.62 30.95
N VAL A 47 21.22 12.72 31.45
CA VAL A 47 20.06 11.94 30.99
C VAL A 47 19.03 12.86 30.34
N ASP A 48 18.44 12.42 29.23
CA ASP A 48 17.34 13.14 28.59
C ASP A 48 16.35 12.16 27.93
N CYS A 49 15.16 12.65 27.57
CA CYS A 49 14.12 11.86 26.92
C CYS A 49 13.64 12.57 25.66
N ILE A 50 13.72 11.89 24.52
CA ILE A 50 13.37 12.48 23.21
C ILE A 50 11.88 12.80 23.09
N ASP A 51 11.00 12.02 23.72
CA ASP A 51 9.55 12.22 23.72
C ASP A 51 9.09 13.51 24.44
N ARG A 52 10.00 14.26 25.07
CA ARG A 52 9.72 15.59 25.63
C ARG A 52 9.88 16.71 24.61
N HIS A 53 10.56 16.43 23.50
CA HIS A 53 11.05 17.45 22.58
C HIS A 53 10.44 17.25 21.20
N GLN A 54 10.12 18.36 20.54
CA GLN A 54 9.56 18.32 19.19
C GLN A 54 10.55 17.65 18.22
N PRO A 55 10.07 16.79 17.30
CA PRO A 55 10.86 16.25 16.18
C PRO A 55 11.68 17.32 15.44
N ASN A 56 12.92 17.00 15.05
CA ASN A 56 13.86 17.89 14.32
C ASN A 56 14.20 19.22 15.01
N SER A 57 13.93 19.37 16.31
CA SER A 57 14.26 20.59 17.06
C SER A 57 15.72 20.60 17.59
N PRO A 58 16.29 21.78 17.88
CA PRO A 58 17.56 21.87 18.61
C PRO A 58 17.53 21.15 19.96
N GLU A 59 16.39 21.12 20.64
CA GLU A 59 16.18 20.43 21.92
C GLU A 59 16.25 18.91 21.73
N ARG A 60 15.64 18.38 20.66
CA ARG A 60 15.75 16.96 20.28
C ARG A 60 17.20 16.55 20.05
N ARG A 61 17.96 17.38 19.33
CA ARG A 61 19.39 17.16 19.12
C ARG A 61 20.17 17.19 20.43
N LYS A 62 19.86 18.13 21.33
CA LYS A 62 20.48 18.18 22.67
C LYS A 62 20.17 16.94 23.50
N ALA A 63 18.99 16.32 23.34
CA ALA A 63 18.63 15.09 24.04
C ALA A 63 19.43 13.88 23.53
N TYR A 64 19.68 13.78 22.22
CA TYR A 64 20.58 12.77 21.65
C TYR A 64 22.06 12.96 22.01
N LEU A 65 22.45 14.20 22.32
CA LEU A 65 23.80 14.53 22.82
C LEU A 65 23.98 14.23 24.32
N ALA A 66 22.93 13.80 25.03
CA ALA A 66 23.06 13.28 26.38
C ALA A 66 23.85 11.96 26.40
N ASP A 67 24.40 11.60 27.56
CA ASP A 67 25.08 10.32 27.74
C ASP A 67 24.07 9.17 27.65
N ILE A 68 22.86 9.40 28.16
CA ILE A 68 21.75 8.45 28.14
C ILE A 68 20.50 9.14 27.59
N THR A 69 19.89 8.53 26.58
CA THR A 69 18.71 9.03 25.90
C THR A 69 17.59 8.00 26.00
N TYR A 70 16.51 8.34 26.68
CA TYR A 70 15.29 7.52 26.73
C TYR A 70 14.37 7.87 25.57
N GLY A 71 13.67 6.87 25.02
CA GLY A 71 12.58 7.11 24.09
C GLY A 71 11.84 5.86 23.62
N THR A 72 10.88 6.05 22.73
CA THR A 72 10.16 4.92 22.10
C THR A 72 10.84 4.42 20.83
N ASN A 73 10.60 3.16 20.47
CA ASN A 73 11.07 2.55 19.22
C ASN A 73 10.68 3.39 17.99
N ASN A 74 9.43 3.85 17.94
CA ASN A 74 8.90 4.68 16.86
C ASN A 74 9.65 6.00 16.75
N GLU A 75 9.84 6.72 17.86
CA GLU A 75 10.51 8.02 17.85
C GLU A 75 11.98 7.91 17.41
N PHE A 76 12.71 6.91 17.90
CA PHE A 76 14.07 6.63 17.44
C PHE A 76 14.13 6.28 15.95
N GLY A 77 13.21 5.43 15.47
CA GLY A 77 13.17 5.05 14.06
C GLY A 77 12.77 6.19 13.12
N PHE A 78 11.80 7.02 13.51
CA PHE A 78 11.40 8.18 12.71
C PHE A 78 12.44 9.31 12.70
N ASP A 79 13.16 9.54 13.81
CA ASP A 79 14.30 10.46 13.81
C ASP A 79 15.39 9.96 12.86
N TYR A 80 15.66 8.64 12.82
CA TYR A 80 16.59 8.06 11.85
C TYR A 80 16.14 8.28 10.39
N LEU A 81 14.88 8.02 10.09
CA LEU A 81 14.35 8.27 8.73
C LEU A 81 14.45 9.76 8.36
N ARG A 82 14.12 10.67 9.29
CA ARG A 82 14.24 12.13 9.08
C ARG A 82 15.68 12.58 8.86
N ASP A 83 16.62 12.04 9.62
CA ASP A 83 18.05 12.32 9.47
C ASP A 83 18.58 11.89 8.09
N ASN A 84 18.12 10.76 7.55
CA ASN A 84 18.49 10.31 6.20
C ASN A 84 17.86 11.13 5.06
N MET A 85 16.86 11.96 5.36
CA MET A 85 16.28 12.91 4.41
C MET A 85 16.79 14.34 4.60
N ALA A 86 17.65 14.58 5.60
CA ALA A 86 18.15 15.92 5.90
C ALA A 86 19.08 16.44 4.79
N HIS A 87 18.84 17.68 4.34
CA HIS A 87 19.66 18.32 3.30
C HIS A 87 21.00 18.88 3.79
N ALA A 88 21.20 18.96 5.11
CA ALA A 88 22.41 19.50 5.70
C ALA A 88 22.77 18.77 7.01
N PRO A 89 24.07 18.58 7.32
CA PRO A 89 24.51 17.95 8.57
C PRO A 89 24.04 18.67 9.84
N THR A 90 23.73 19.96 9.75
CA THR A 90 23.22 20.76 10.87
C THR A 90 21.79 20.40 11.27
N ALA A 91 21.02 19.76 10.37
CA ALA A 91 19.65 19.33 10.61
C ALA A 91 19.55 17.92 11.22
N LEU A 92 20.67 17.19 11.32
CA LEU A 92 20.72 15.88 11.94
C LEU A 92 20.52 15.99 13.46
N VAL A 93 19.64 15.16 14.02
CA VAL A 93 19.39 15.09 15.46
C VAL A 93 20.12 13.93 16.12
N GLN A 94 20.26 12.78 15.46
CA GLN A 94 20.90 11.60 16.03
C GLN A 94 22.42 11.65 15.90
N ARG A 95 23.07 10.82 16.72
CA ARG A 95 24.46 10.41 16.57
C ARG A 95 24.53 8.97 16.04
N LYS A 96 25.74 8.50 15.77
CA LYS A 96 25.97 7.10 15.36
C LYS A 96 25.44 6.11 16.41
N HIS A 97 24.69 5.11 15.96
CA HIS A 97 24.08 4.07 16.81
C HIS A 97 25.13 3.24 17.56
N HIS A 98 25.27 3.47 18.87
CA HIS A 98 26.29 2.81 19.68
C HIS A 98 25.75 1.66 20.51
N TYR A 99 24.88 1.93 21.48
CA TYR A 99 24.28 0.92 22.34
C TYR A 99 22.78 1.19 22.53
N ALA A 100 21.97 0.16 22.32
CA ALA A 100 20.55 0.16 22.67
C ALA A 100 20.23 -0.94 23.69
N ILE A 101 19.43 -0.59 24.69
CA ILE A 101 18.76 -1.54 25.57
C ILE A 101 17.25 -1.36 25.46
N VAL A 102 16.56 -2.44 25.14
CA VAL A 102 15.11 -2.43 24.87
C VAL A 102 14.35 -3.04 26.05
N ASP A 103 13.47 -2.28 26.68
CA ASP A 103 12.49 -2.80 27.64
C ASP A 103 11.29 -3.39 26.91
N GLU A 104 10.75 -4.49 27.44
CA GLU A 104 9.75 -5.35 26.76
C GLU A 104 10.18 -5.70 25.33
N VAL A 105 11.38 -6.30 25.24
CA VAL A 105 12.05 -6.59 23.97
C VAL A 105 11.26 -7.52 23.04
N ASP A 106 10.43 -8.41 23.58
CA ASP A 106 9.49 -9.25 22.82
C ASP A 106 8.43 -8.40 22.13
N SER A 107 7.78 -7.49 22.85
CA SER A 107 6.79 -6.58 22.23
C SER A 107 7.44 -5.67 21.16
N VAL A 108 8.64 -5.16 21.41
CA VAL A 108 9.27 -4.19 20.49
C VAL A 108 9.93 -4.85 19.28
N LEU A 109 10.67 -5.95 19.47
CA LEU A 109 11.49 -6.56 18.42
C LEU A 109 10.82 -7.72 17.69
N ILE A 110 9.70 -8.24 18.21
CA ILE A 110 8.91 -9.32 17.59
C ILE A 110 7.54 -8.80 17.15
N ASP A 111 6.73 -8.28 18.09
CA ASP A 111 5.35 -7.89 17.78
C ASP A 111 5.30 -6.64 16.90
N ASP A 112 5.91 -5.54 17.35
CA ASP A 112 5.94 -4.26 16.63
C ASP A 112 6.80 -4.32 15.35
N ALA A 113 7.79 -5.21 15.32
CA ALA A 113 8.76 -5.28 14.23
C ALA A 113 8.18 -5.77 12.90
N ARG A 114 6.93 -6.26 12.89
CA ARG A 114 6.21 -6.71 11.70
C ARG A 114 5.78 -5.57 10.77
N THR A 115 5.65 -4.35 11.31
CA THR A 115 5.22 -3.19 10.52
C THR A 115 6.42 -2.26 10.27
N PRO A 116 6.78 -1.97 9.01
CA PRO A 116 7.84 -1.01 8.73
C PRO A 116 7.44 0.41 9.13
N LEU A 117 8.43 1.20 9.55
CA LEU A 117 8.28 2.64 9.71
C LEU A 117 8.42 3.31 8.35
N ILE A 118 7.46 4.17 8.01
CA ILE A 118 7.37 4.80 6.69
C ILE A 118 7.14 6.30 6.87
N ILE A 119 7.96 7.13 6.21
CA ILE A 119 7.63 8.54 5.99
C ILE A 119 7.12 8.68 4.56
N SER A 120 5.86 9.09 4.45
CA SER A 120 5.25 9.47 3.18
C SER A 120 4.96 10.97 3.19
N GLY A 121 5.03 11.61 2.03
CA GLY A 121 4.63 13.01 1.90
C GLY A 121 3.95 13.31 0.58
N PRO A 122 3.46 14.54 0.40
CA PRO A 122 2.66 14.90 -0.76
C PRO A 122 3.51 14.80 -2.03
N THR A 123 2.91 14.25 -3.09
CA THR A 123 3.54 14.25 -4.42
C THR A 123 3.52 15.66 -5.02
N PRO A 124 4.59 16.11 -5.71
CA PRO A 124 4.68 17.46 -6.29
C PRO A 124 3.58 17.82 -7.29
N LYS A 125 2.90 16.81 -7.88
CA LYS A 125 1.79 16.97 -8.82
C LYS A 125 0.41 16.77 -8.16
N GLY A 126 0.34 16.66 -6.84
CA GLY A 126 -0.86 16.22 -6.11
C GLY A 126 -2.05 17.18 -6.10
N GLU A 127 -1.98 18.35 -6.73
CA GLU A 127 -3.12 19.28 -6.82
C GLU A 127 -3.92 19.18 -8.13
N VAL A 128 -3.36 18.60 -9.20
CA VAL A 128 -4.07 18.46 -10.48
C VAL A 128 -4.58 17.04 -10.61
N HIS A 129 -5.65 16.74 -9.89
CA HIS A 129 -6.36 15.49 -10.06
C HIS A 129 -7.20 15.53 -11.34
N GLN A 130 -6.70 14.93 -12.42
CA GLN A 130 -7.48 14.73 -13.66
C GLN A 130 -8.72 13.82 -13.44
N PHE A 131 -8.90 13.29 -12.23
CA PHE A 131 -10.07 12.51 -11.84
C PHE A 131 -11.38 13.27 -12.07
N ASP A 132 -11.45 14.55 -11.70
CA ASP A 132 -12.66 15.36 -11.87
C ASP A 132 -12.96 15.63 -13.35
N GLU A 133 -11.93 15.74 -14.19
CA GLU A 133 -12.06 15.90 -15.64
C GLU A 133 -12.61 14.63 -16.31
N TYR A 134 -12.09 13.45 -15.93
CA TYR A 134 -12.46 12.19 -16.58
C TYR A 134 -13.65 11.49 -15.94
N LYS A 135 -14.01 11.80 -14.69
CA LYS A 135 -15.13 11.19 -13.97
C LYS A 135 -16.43 11.16 -14.79
N PRO A 136 -16.90 12.27 -15.40
CA PRO A 136 -18.14 12.24 -16.19
C PRO A 136 -18.07 11.33 -17.43
N ARG A 137 -16.87 11.13 -18.00
CA ARG A 137 -16.66 10.22 -19.13
C ARG A 137 -16.72 8.77 -18.66
N VAL A 138 -16.03 8.46 -17.57
CA VAL A 138 -16.01 7.11 -17.00
C VAL A 138 -17.38 6.72 -16.44
N GLU A 139 -18.13 7.64 -15.85
CA GLU A 139 -19.49 7.37 -15.38
C GLU A 139 -20.45 7.00 -16.52
N ARG A 140 -20.35 7.69 -17.66
CA ARG A 140 -21.09 7.33 -18.89
C ARG A 140 -20.67 5.97 -19.43
N LEU A 141 -19.36 5.71 -19.49
CA LEU A 141 -18.79 4.43 -19.91
C LEU A 141 -19.30 3.26 -19.04
N TYR A 142 -19.20 3.42 -17.71
CA TYR A 142 -19.66 2.43 -16.74
C TYR A 142 -21.16 2.18 -16.85
N THR A 143 -21.96 3.24 -17.04
CA THR A 143 -23.42 3.13 -17.23
C THR A 143 -23.76 2.34 -18.50
N ALA A 144 -23.06 2.60 -19.61
CA ALA A 144 -23.23 1.88 -20.85
C ALA A 144 -22.84 0.40 -20.71
N GLN A 145 -21.71 0.11 -20.05
CA GLN A 145 -21.28 -1.25 -19.71
C GLN A 145 -22.31 -1.98 -18.86
N ARG A 146 -22.80 -1.35 -17.79
CA ARG A 146 -23.80 -1.95 -16.88
C ARG A 146 -25.09 -2.29 -17.61
N LYS A 147 -25.55 -1.43 -18.52
CA LYS A 147 -26.73 -1.69 -19.36
C LYS A 147 -26.50 -2.90 -20.26
N LEU A 148 -25.34 -2.98 -20.92
CA LEU A 148 -24.96 -4.10 -21.78
C LEU A 148 -24.89 -5.42 -20.99
N VAL A 149 -24.20 -5.44 -19.85
CA VAL A 149 -24.10 -6.63 -18.99
C VAL A 149 -25.48 -7.10 -18.51
N THR A 150 -26.39 -6.16 -18.20
CA THR A 150 -27.78 -6.51 -17.82
C THR A 150 -28.54 -7.19 -18.97
N GLN A 151 -28.34 -6.70 -20.21
CA GLN A 151 -28.93 -7.31 -21.41
C GLN A 151 -28.35 -8.70 -21.68
N LEU A 152 -27.02 -8.84 -21.65
CA LEU A 152 -26.32 -10.12 -21.84
C LEU A 152 -26.70 -11.14 -20.76
N LEU A 153 -26.88 -10.72 -19.51
CA LEU A 153 -27.32 -11.62 -18.44
C LEU A 153 -28.75 -12.12 -18.66
N THR A 154 -29.62 -11.28 -19.22
CA THR A 154 -30.99 -11.66 -19.58
C THR A 154 -30.99 -12.64 -20.76
N GLU A 155 -30.14 -12.41 -21.76
CA GLU A 155 -29.94 -13.32 -22.88
C GLU A 155 -29.40 -14.68 -22.42
N ALA A 156 -28.36 -14.68 -21.58
CA ALA A 156 -27.79 -15.88 -20.97
C ALA A 156 -28.85 -16.71 -20.26
N LYS A 157 -29.66 -16.07 -19.39
CA LYS A 157 -30.75 -16.74 -18.66
C LYS A 157 -31.82 -17.33 -19.58
N ASN A 158 -32.12 -16.66 -20.69
CA ASN A 158 -33.11 -17.17 -21.65
C ASN A 158 -32.57 -18.36 -22.46
N LYS A 159 -31.31 -18.29 -22.87
CA LYS A 159 -30.63 -19.33 -23.65
C LYS A 159 -30.35 -20.58 -22.82
N LEU A 160 -30.01 -20.41 -21.54
CA LEU A 160 -29.68 -21.51 -20.65
C LEU A 160 -30.89 -22.07 -19.88
N LYS A 161 -32.13 -21.77 -20.32
CA LYS A 161 -33.31 -22.48 -19.82
C LYS A 161 -33.18 -23.97 -20.14
N GLY A 162 -33.28 -24.82 -19.12
CA GLY A 162 -33.10 -26.25 -19.28
C GLY A 162 -31.63 -26.73 -19.22
N LEU A 163 -30.72 -25.91 -18.70
CA LEU A 163 -29.35 -26.35 -18.41
C LEU A 163 -29.33 -27.43 -17.31
N GLU A 164 -30.21 -27.32 -16.31
CA GLU A 164 -30.27 -28.23 -15.17
C GLU A 164 -30.85 -29.61 -15.51
N ASP A 165 -31.87 -29.65 -16.38
CA ASP A 165 -32.54 -30.89 -16.81
C ASP A 165 -31.95 -31.47 -18.11
N GLY A 166 -30.93 -30.81 -18.67
CA GLY A 166 -30.25 -31.22 -19.89
C GLY A 166 -31.06 -31.04 -21.17
N SER A 167 -32.17 -30.28 -21.12
CA SER A 167 -33.03 -30.02 -22.28
C SER A 167 -32.55 -28.87 -23.17
N ALA A 168 -31.56 -28.09 -22.72
CA ALA A 168 -30.98 -27.00 -23.50
C ALA A 168 -30.23 -27.51 -24.75
N SER A 169 -30.45 -26.85 -25.89
CA SER A 169 -29.77 -27.21 -27.15
C SER A 169 -28.28 -26.88 -27.07
N LYS A 170 -27.45 -27.59 -27.85
CA LYS A 170 -26.00 -27.35 -27.90
C LYS A 170 -25.67 -25.91 -28.33
N GLU A 171 -26.45 -25.35 -29.26
CA GLU A 171 -26.28 -23.98 -29.74
C GLU A 171 -26.64 -22.95 -28.66
N ASP A 172 -27.72 -23.18 -27.91
CA ASP A 172 -28.11 -22.28 -26.82
C ASP A 172 -27.12 -22.33 -25.65
N ILE A 173 -26.52 -23.50 -25.37
CA ILE A 173 -25.44 -23.65 -24.38
C ILE A 173 -24.21 -22.83 -24.79
N GLU A 174 -23.85 -22.83 -26.08
CA GLU A 174 -22.70 -22.09 -26.58
C GLU A 174 -22.93 -20.57 -26.53
N GLN A 175 -24.08 -20.10 -27.05
CA GLN A 175 -24.46 -18.68 -27.02
C GLN A 175 -24.66 -18.17 -25.60
N GLY A 176 -25.33 -18.96 -24.75
CA GLY A 176 -25.52 -18.66 -23.34
C GLY A 176 -24.20 -18.61 -22.57
N GLY A 177 -23.31 -19.57 -22.80
CA GLY A 177 -21.97 -19.58 -22.21
C GLY A 177 -21.14 -18.36 -22.60
N MET A 178 -21.19 -17.95 -23.88
CA MET A 178 -20.56 -16.71 -24.36
C MET A 178 -21.11 -15.47 -23.64
N ALA A 179 -22.44 -15.37 -23.51
CA ALA A 179 -23.08 -14.24 -22.83
C ALA A 179 -22.70 -14.19 -21.33
N VAL A 180 -22.62 -15.34 -20.64
CA VAL A 180 -22.13 -15.41 -19.26
C VAL A 180 -20.66 -14.99 -19.17
N LEU A 181 -19.81 -15.46 -20.09
CA LEU A 181 -18.40 -15.06 -20.12
C LEU A 181 -18.23 -13.55 -20.32
N ARG A 182 -19.00 -12.93 -21.23
CA ARG A 182 -19.01 -11.48 -21.42
C ARG A 182 -19.48 -10.73 -20.18
N CYS A 183 -20.52 -11.22 -19.48
CA CYS A 183 -20.94 -10.63 -18.21
C CYS A 183 -19.81 -10.66 -17.17
N HIS A 184 -19.15 -11.81 -17.04
CA HIS A 184 -18.04 -12.01 -16.10
C HIS A 184 -16.85 -11.12 -16.40
N ARG A 185 -16.42 -11.04 -17.66
CA ARG A 185 -15.33 -10.17 -18.10
C ARG A 185 -15.70 -8.69 -18.05
N GLY A 186 -16.98 -8.35 -18.19
CA GLY A 186 -17.45 -6.98 -18.20
C GLY A 186 -17.63 -6.37 -16.81
N LEU A 187 -18.32 -7.07 -15.90
CA LEU A 187 -18.59 -6.63 -14.52
C LEU A 187 -18.64 -7.87 -13.59
N PRO A 188 -17.48 -8.43 -13.18
CA PRO A 188 -17.43 -9.68 -12.40
C PRO A 188 -18.09 -9.56 -11.02
N LYS A 189 -18.03 -8.37 -10.42
CA LYS A 189 -18.62 -8.06 -9.11
C LYS A 189 -20.13 -7.78 -9.15
N ASN A 190 -20.78 -7.88 -10.32
CA ASN A 190 -22.21 -7.63 -10.43
C ASN A 190 -23.03 -8.65 -9.61
N SER A 191 -23.81 -8.17 -8.64
CA SER A 191 -24.61 -9.01 -7.73
C SER A 191 -25.59 -9.96 -8.44
N ALA A 192 -26.22 -9.54 -9.53
CA ALA A 192 -27.13 -10.39 -10.30
C ALA A 192 -26.39 -11.50 -11.06
N LEU A 193 -25.17 -11.22 -11.54
CA LEU A 193 -24.29 -12.22 -12.13
C LEU A 193 -23.80 -13.21 -11.07
N ILE A 194 -23.29 -12.74 -9.93
CA ILE A 194 -22.81 -13.60 -8.83
C ILE A 194 -23.90 -14.59 -8.38
N LYS A 195 -25.12 -14.09 -8.21
CA LYS A 195 -26.28 -14.94 -7.89
C LYS A 195 -26.53 -15.99 -8.97
N TYR A 196 -26.46 -15.60 -10.24
CA TYR A 196 -26.68 -16.53 -11.36
C TYR A 196 -25.57 -17.58 -11.49
N LEU A 197 -24.31 -17.21 -11.24
CA LEU A 197 -23.18 -18.14 -11.22
C LEU A 197 -23.30 -19.19 -10.09
N SER A 198 -24.11 -18.91 -9.06
CA SER A 198 -24.37 -19.85 -7.97
C SER A 198 -25.43 -20.90 -8.34
N GLU A 199 -26.13 -20.73 -9.47
CA GLU A 199 -27.08 -21.73 -9.96
C GLU A 199 -26.35 -22.98 -10.50
N PRO A 200 -26.94 -24.19 -10.36
CA PRO A 200 -26.35 -25.44 -10.81
C PRO A 200 -25.86 -25.39 -12.27
N GLY A 201 -24.62 -25.81 -12.50
CA GLY A 201 -24.04 -25.93 -13.85
C GLY A 201 -23.54 -24.63 -14.49
N VAL A 202 -24.01 -23.45 -14.05
CA VAL A 202 -23.65 -22.16 -14.68
C VAL A 202 -22.17 -21.82 -14.51
N LYS A 203 -21.62 -21.97 -13.30
CA LYS A 203 -20.18 -21.74 -13.04
C LYS A 203 -19.28 -22.69 -13.83
N ALA A 204 -19.67 -23.96 -13.94
CA ALA A 204 -18.94 -24.95 -14.72
C ALA A 204 -18.98 -24.62 -16.22
N LEU A 205 -20.11 -24.14 -16.72
CA LEU A 205 -20.23 -23.65 -18.09
C LEU A 205 -19.34 -22.44 -18.34
N LEU A 206 -19.35 -21.44 -17.47
CA LEU A 206 -18.44 -20.28 -17.55
C LEU A 206 -16.98 -20.74 -17.66
N GLN A 207 -16.52 -21.62 -16.76
CA GLN A 207 -15.15 -22.13 -16.77
C GLN A 207 -14.80 -22.87 -18.06
N LYS A 208 -15.74 -23.68 -18.58
CA LYS A 208 -15.57 -24.40 -19.83
C LYS A 208 -15.49 -23.45 -21.03
N THR A 209 -16.36 -22.46 -21.09
CA THR A 209 -16.37 -21.44 -22.14
C THR A 209 -15.10 -20.59 -22.08
N GLU A 210 -14.69 -20.12 -20.88
CA GLU A 210 -13.44 -19.39 -20.69
C GLU A 210 -12.24 -20.22 -21.16
N ALA A 211 -12.17 -21.49 -20.77
CA ALA A 211 -11.09 -22.39 -21.18
C ALA A 211 -11.01 -22.57 -22.70
N HIS A 212 -12.15 -22.62 -23.41
CA HIS A 212 -12.19 -22.68 -24.87
C HIS A 212 -11.58 -21.41 -25.51
N TYR A 213 -11.97 -20.22 -25.05
CA TYR A 213 -11.47 -18.97 -25.61
C TYR A 213 -10.03 -18.63 -25.19
N LEU A 214 -9.53 -19.23 -24.10
CA LEU A 214 -8.12 -19.16 -23.68
C LEU A 214 -7.20 -20.13 -24.42
N GLN A 215 -7.73 -21.06 -25.24
CA GLN A 215 -6.90 -21.94 -26.07
C GLN A 215 -6.04 -21.10 -27.04
N ASP A 216 -4.95 -21.70 -27.52
CA ASP A 216 -4.02 -21.07 -28.47
C ASP A 216 -3.60 -19.66 -28.05
N GLN A 217 -3.28 -19.50 -26.76
CA GLN A 217 -2.87 -18.23 -26.13
C GLN A 217 -3.93 -17.12 -26.22
N GLY A 218 -5.23 -17.49 -26.19
CA GLY A 218 -6.31 -16.50 -26.16
C GLY A 218 -6.60 -15.85 -27.50
N LYS A 219 -6.17 -16.45 -28.62
CA LYS A 219 -6.35 -15.89 -29.98
C LYS A 219 -7.80 -15.52 -30.31
N GLU A 220 -8.75 -16.24 -29.72
CA GLU A 220 -10.19 -16.06 -29.95
C GLU A 220 -10.86 -15.17 -28.90
N MET A 221 -10.16 -14.80 -27.82
CA MET A 221 -10.68 -13.92 -26.76
C MET A 221 -11.14 -12.54 -27.28
N PRO A 222 -10.51 -11.91 -28.28
CA PRO A 222 -11.01 -10.66 -28.85
C PRO A 222 -12.47 -10.72 -29.33
N LYS A 223 -12.97 -11.89 -29.77
CA LYS A 223 -14.37 -12.07 -30.17
C LYS A 223 -15.35 -11.97 -28.99
N VAL A 224 -14.88 -12.31 -27.80
CA VAL A 224 -15.61 -12.14 -26.54
C VAL A 224 -15.62 -10.66 -26.18
N ASP A 225 -14.44 -10.04 -26.19
CA ASP A 225 -14.16 -8.74 -25.61
C ASP A 225 -14.68 -7.56 -26.44
N GLN A 226 -14.64 -7.65 -27.78
CA GLN A 226 -15.04 -6.57 -28.70
C GLN A 226 -16.45 -5.99 -28.45
N GLU A 227 -17.36 -6.78 -27.86
CA GLU A 227 -18.73 -6.34 -27.58
C GLU A 227 -18.85 -5.47 -26.34
N LEU A 228 -17.90 -5.61 -25.41
CA LEU A 228 -17.83 -4.86 -24.16
C LEU A 228 -17.22 -3.48 -24.42
N TYR A 229 -17.44 -2.53 -23.51
CA TYR A 229 -16.77 -1.22 -23.53
C TYR A 229 -15.43 -1.26 -22.79
N PHE A 230 -15.33 -2.08 -21.76
CA PHE A 230 -14.07 -2.39 -21.11
C PHE A 230 -14.12 -3.83 -20.58
N VAL A 231 -12.95 -4.38 -20.34
CA VAL A 231 -12.73 -5.73 -19.87
C VAL A 231 -11.98 -5.68 -18.55
N ILE A 232 -12.37 -6.54 -17.61
CA ILE A 232 -11.70 -6.73 -16.34
C ILE A 232 -11.18 -8.16 -16.29
N GLU A 233 -9.87 -8.29 -16.14
CA GLU A 233 -9.22 -9.57 -15.90
C GLU A 233 -8.78 -9.68 -14.44
N GLU A 234 -9.61 -10.32 -13.61
CA GLU A 234 -9.37 -10.41 -12.17
C GLU A 234 -8.06 -11.12 -11.80
N LYS A 235 -7.62 -12.10 -12.62
CA LYS A 235 -6.38 -12.86 -12.37
C LYS A 235 -5.13 -11.99 -12.44
N HIS A 236 -5.11 -11.02 -13.36
CA HIS A 236 -3.98 -10.11 -13.55
C HIS A 236 -4.25 -8.70 -13.00
N ASN A 237 -5.42 -8.46 -12.39
CA ASN A 237 -5.88 -7.15 -11.93
C ASN A 237 -5.77 -6.07 -13.03
N GLN A 238 -6.04 -6.47 -14.28
CA GLN A 238 -5.91 -5.59 -15.44
C GLN A 238 -7.29 -5.13 -15.93
N ILE A 239 -7.35 -3.85 -16.31
CA ILE A 239 -8.50 -3.26 -16.97
C ILE A 239 -8.05 -2.79 -18.34
N GLU A 240 -8.82 -3.17 -19.37
CA GLU A 240 -8.55 -2.80 -20.75
C GLU A 240 -9.78 -2.15 -21.37
N LEU A 241 -9.58 -1.01 -22.02
CA LEU A 241 -10.61 -0.36 -22.83
C LEU A 241 -10.65 -1.01 -24.20
N THR A 242 -11.84 -1.38 -24.65
CA THR A 242 -12.04 -1.86 -26.02
C THR A 242 -12.17 -0.69 -26.99
N GLU A 243 -12.11 -0.94 -28.29
CA GLU A 243 -12.39 0.08 -29.32
C GLU A 243 -13.74 0.76 -29.08
N LYS A 244 -14.77 -0.02 -28.76
CA LYS A 244 -16.12 0.48 -28.43
C LYS A 244 -16.13 1.39 -27.21
N GLY A 245 -15.31 1.07 -26.20
CA GLY A 245 -15.09 1.93 -25.03
C GLY A 245 -14.39 3.23 -25.36
N LEU A 246 -13.31 3.13 -26.13
CA LEU A 246 -12.52 4.27 -26.59
C LEU A 246 -13.39 5.23 -27.40
N ASP A 247 -14.17 4.74 -28.35
CA ASP A 247 -15.08 5.56 -29.17
C ASP A 247 -16.08 6.32 -28.30
N LEU A 248 -16.65 5.66 -27.28
CA LEU A 248 -17.62 6.28 -26.39
C LEU A 248 -17.03 7.42 -25.55
N ILE A 249 -15.80 7.26 -25.05
CA ILE A 249 -15.14 8.30 -24.23
C ILE A 249 -14.39 9.35 -25.05
N SER A 250 -14.12 9.07 -26.32
CA SER A 250 -13.44 9.97 -27.27
C SER A 250 -14.41 10.80 -28.09
N GLY A 251 -15.67 10.38 -28.26
CA GLY A 251 -16.64 11.05 -29.16
C GLY A 251 -16.93 12.53 -28.89
N ASP A 252 -16.61 13.04 -27.70
CA ASP A 252 -16.71 14.47 -27.36
C ASP A 252 -15.46 15.28 -27.72
N VAL A 253 -14.36 14.61 -28.07
CA VAL A 253 -13.08 15.20 -28.42
C VAL A 253 -12.87 14.98 -29.91
N ASN A 254 -12.70 16.06 -30.69
CA ASN A 254 -12.31 15.99 -32.10
C ASN A 254 -10.83 15.54 -32.27
N ASP A 255 -10.40 14.53 -31.53
CA ASP A 255 -9.04 13.98 -31.56
C ASP A 255 -9.09 12.46 -31.35
N ALA A 256 -9.02 11.73 -32.46
CA ALA A 256 -8.95 10.26 -32.45
C ALA A 256 -7.67 9.73 -31.77
N GLN A 257 -6.64 10.56 -31.59
CA GLN A 257 -5.38 10.16 -30.95
C GLN A 257 -5.37 10.40 -29.44
N PHE A 258 -6.47 10.89 -28.86
CA PHE A 258 -6.51 11.33 -27.46
C PHE A 258 -6.19 10.22 -26.44
N PHE A 259 -6.62 8.97 -26.71
CA PHE A 259 -6.32 7.80 -25.87
C PHE A 259 -5.35 6.81 -26.53
N ILE A 260 -4.83 7.12 -27.72
CA ILE A 260 -3.91 6.24 -28.44
C ILE A 260 -2.48 6.57 -28.02
N MET A 261 -1.79 5.57 -27.46
CA MET A 261 -0.40 5.68 -27.07
C MET A 261 0.51 5.78 -28.30
N PRO A 262 1.41 6.77 -28.38
CA PRO A 262 2.37 6.87 -29.46
C PRO A 262 3.43 5.76 -29.34
N ASP A 263 3.88 5.22 -30.48
CA ASP A 263 5.04 4.32 -30.52
C ASP A 263 6.32 5.13 -30.29
N VAL A 264 6.73 5.21 -29.03
CA VAL A 264 7.94 5.94 -28.63
C VAL A 264 9.19 5.34 -29.26
N GLY A 265 9.29 4.01 -29.33
CA GLY A 265 10.47 3.32 -29.83
C GLY A 265 10.67 3.55 -31.33
N GLY A 266 9.62 3.33 -32.12
CA GLY A 266 9.62 3.56 -33.56
C GLY A 266 9.86 5.03 -33.89
N THR A 267 9.15 5.94 -33.24
CA THR A 267 9.25 7.38 -33.51
C THR A 267 10.63 7.93 -33.14
N ILE A 268 11.23 7.50 -32.03
CA ILE A 268 12.62 7.88 -31.67
C ILE A 268 13.60 7.41 -32.75
N ALA A 269 13.46 6.16 -33.23
CA ALA A 269 14.34 5.62 -34.26
C ALA A 269 14.21 6.38 -35.59
N GLU A 270 13.00 6.82 -35.95
CA GLU A 270 12.77 7.69 -37.12
C GLU A 270 13.38 9.07 -36.94
N ILE A 271 13.22 9.69 -35.76
CA ILE A 271 13.83 10.98 -35.44
C ILE A 271 15.36 10.90 -35.54
N GLU A 272 15.97 9.81 -35.05
CA GLU A 272 17.41 9.60 -35.13
C GLU A 272 17.91 9.46 -36.58
N LYS A 273 17.15 8.78 -37.44
CA LYS A 273 17.47 8.59 -38.87
C LYS A 273 17.22 9.83 -39.73
N SER A 274 16.44 10.81 -39.24
CA SER A 274 16.15 12.03 -40.00
C SER A 274 17.40 12.89 -40.25
N GLU A 275 17.41 13.68 -41.33
CA GLU A 275 18.49 14.64 -41.63
C GLU A 275 18.42 15.94 -40.79
N ALA A 276 17.56 15.98 -39.77
CA ALA A 276 17.41 17.14 -38.90
C ALA A 276 18.66 17.41 -38.05
N SER A 277 18.83 18.67 -37.60
CA SER A 277 19.92 19.04 -36.69
C SER A 277 19.79 18.30 -35.35
N LEU A 278 20.90 18.18 -34.61
CA LEU A 278 20.91 17.55 -33.27
C LEU A 278 19.93 18.25 -32.30
N GLU A 279 19.83 19.57 -32.39
CA GLU A 279 18.92 20.39 -31.58
C GLU A 279 17.45 20.13 -31.92
N GLU A 280 17.12 20.01 -33.21
CA GLU A 280 15.76 19.69 -33.67
C GLU A 280 15.37 18.25 -33.28
N LYS A 281 16.31 17.30 -33.35
CA LYS A 281 16.10 15.92 -32.89
C LYS A 281 15.82 15.88 -31.39
N ALA A 282 16.59 16.60 -30.58
CA ALA A 282 16.37 16.67 -29.14
C ALA A 282 14.99 17.24 -28.81
N ARG A 283 14.61 18.35 -29.46
CA ARG A 283 13.28 18.97 -29.27
C ARG A 283 12.12 18.01 -29.60
N ARG A 284 12.20 17.29 -30.73
CA ARG A 284 11.16 16.32 -31.12
C ARG A 284 11.07 15.13 -30.17
N LYS A 285 12.20 14.64 -29.66
CA LYS A 285 12.23 13.58 -28.64
C LYS A 285 11.60 14.05 -27.34
N ASP A 286 11.92 15.26 -26.88
CA ASP A 286 11.34 15.84 -25.67
C ASP A 286 9.83 16.04 -25.80
N GLU A 287 9.36 16.51 -26.95
CA GLU A 287 7.93 16.66 -27.24
C GLU A 287 7.19 15.32 -27.25
N LEU A 288 7.75 14.30 -27.90
CA LEU A 288 7.21 12.94 -27.92
C LEU A 288 7.13 12.34 -26.50
N LEU A 289 8.20 12.47 -25.70
CA LEU A 289 8.22 11.96 -24.33
C LEU A 289 7.23 12.69 -23.42
N ARG A 290 7.06 14.01 -23.61
CA ARG A 290 6.05 14.80 -22.92
C ARG A 290 4.64 14.33 -23.28
N GLU A 291 4.36 14.14 -24.56
CA GLU A 291 3.05 13.67 -25.04
C GLU A 291 2.75 12.26 -24.52
N PHE A 292 3.72 11.35 -24.60
CA PHE A 292 3.63 10.00 -24.02
C PHE A 292 3.32 10.05 -22.52
N GLY A 293 4.02 10.90 -21.76
CA GLY A 293 3.79 11.06 -20.33
C GLY A 293 2.37 11.53 -20.01
N ILE A 294 1.86 12.54 -20.72
CA ILE A 294 0.50 13.05 -20.54
C ILE A 294 -0.55 11.98 -20.87
N LYS A 295 -0.38 11.26 -21.99
CA LYS A 295 -1.31 10.21 -22.41
C LYS A 295 -1.29 9.00 -21.46
N SER A 296 -0.12 8.60 -20.99
CA SER A 296 0.05 7.52 -20.02
C SER A 296 -0.63 7.85 -18.69
N GLU A 297 -0.42 9.06 -18.16
CA GLU A 297 -1.06 9.55 -16.92
C GLU A 297 -2.59 9.60 -17.04
N ARG A 298 -3.10 10.02 -18.21
CA ARG A 298 -4.53 10.00 -18.54
C ARG A 298 -5.11 8.59 -18.54
N ILE A 299 -4.48 7.65 -19.26
CA ILE A 299 -4.94 6.24 -19.32
C ILE A 299 -4.95 5.64 -17.93
N HIS A 300 -3.89 5.87 -17.15
CA HIS A 300 -3.82 5.44 -15.75
C HIS A 300 -4.99 5.96 -14.93
N THR A 301 -5.26 7.27 -15.01
CA THR A 301 -6.38 7.91 -14.30
C THR A 301 -7.74 7.29 -14.68
N VAL A 302 -7.98 7.10 -15.98
CA VAL A 302 -9.21 6.46 -16.48
C VAL A 302 -9.33 5.03 -15.99
N ASN A 303 -8.25 4.25 -16.03
CA ASN A 303 -8.25 2.87 -15.53
C ASN A 303 -8.53 2.80 -14.02
N GLN A 304 -7.94 3.69 -13.22
CA GLN A 304 -8.24 3.74 -11.77
C GLN A 304 -9.69 4.12 -11.50
N LEU A 305 -10.28 5.04 -12.29
CA LEU A 305 -11.72 5.35 -12.19
C LEU A 305 -12.57 4.13 -12.56
N ILE A 306 -12.30 3.46 -13.69
CA ILE A 306 -13.06 2.26 -14.08
C ILE A 306 -12.96 1.20 -12.98
N ARG A 307 -11.76 1.02 -12.40
CA ARG A 307 -11.53 0.13 -11.26
C ARG A 307 -12.40 0.51 -10.06
N ALA A 308 -12.39 1.78 -9.65
CA ALA A 308 -13.20 2.28 -8.54
C ALA A 308 -14.70 2.10 -8.76
N TYR A 309 -15.19 2.27 -9.99
CA TYR A 309 -16.62 2.08 -10.33
C TYR A 309 -17.01 0.61 -10.44
N ALA A 310 -16.15 -0.25 -10.97
CA ALA A 310 -16.50 -1.63 -11.33
C ALA A 310 -16.14 -2.68 -10.28
N LEU A 311 -15.15 -2.42 -9.42
CA LEU A 311 -14.62 -3.41 -8.47
C LEU A 311 -14.75 -3.04 -7.00
N PHE A 312 -15.07 -1.79 -6.68
CA PHE A 312 -15.19 -1.30 -5.30
C PHE A 312 -16.60 -0.78 -5.07
N GLU A 313 -17.32 -1.39 -4.14
CA GLU A 313 -18.67 -1.01 -3.74
C GLU A 313 -18.64 -0.35 -2.36
N LYS A 314 -19.44 0.71 -2.24
CA LYS A 314 -19.67 1.38 -0.96
C LYS A 314 -20.39 0.43 -0.02
N ASP A 315 -20.00 0.48 1.25
CA ASP A 315 -20.47 -0.38 2.34
C ASP A 315 -20.02 -1.86 2.24
N VAL A 316 -19.14 -2.18 1.29
CA VAL A 316 -18.48 -3.49 1.16
C VAL A 316 -16.97 -3.34 1.33
N GLU A 317 -16.28 -2.76 0.35
CA GLU A 317 -14.82 -2.56 0.43
C GLU A 317 -14.44 -1.27 1.18
N TYR A 318 -15.33 -0.26 1.20
CA TYR A 318 -15.10 1.01 1.87
C TYR A 318 -16.39 1.65 2.38
N VAL A 319 -16.25 2.56 3.32
CA VAL A 319 -17.34 3.44 3.79
C VAL A 319 -16.92 4.91 3.65
N VAL A 320 -17.90 5.81 3.56
CA VAL A 320 -17.66 7.26 3.57
C VAL A 320 -18.10 7.81 4.93
N MET A 321 -17.15 8.29 5.72
CA MET A 321 -17.39 8.88 7.04
C MET A 321 -16.59 10.17 7.17
N ASP A 322 -17.17 11.20 7.78
CA ASP A 322 -16.53 12.51 7.97
C ASP A 322 -16.00 13.13 6.66
N SER A 323 -16.71 12.90 5.55
CA SER A 323 -16.26 13.27 4.19
C SER A 323 -14.89 12.70 3.84
N LYS A 324 -14.60 11.47 4.27
CA LYS A 324 -13.41 10.70 3.92
C LYS A 324 -13.76 9.26 3.60
N VAL A 325 -13.02 8.68 2.67
CA VAL A 325 -13.11 7.25 2.35
C VAL A 325 -12.30 6.48 3.39
N LYS A 326 -12.94 5.55 4.11
CA LYS A 326 -12.27 4.63 5.04
C LYS A 326 -12.41 3.20 4.53
N ILE A 327 -11.31 2.45 4.52
CA ILE A 327 -11.29 1.07 4.03
C ILE A 327 -11.94 0.14 5.07
N VAL A 328 -12.74 -0.80 4.60
CA VAL A 328 -13.31 -1.87 5.43
C VAL A 328 -12.50 -3.14 5.22
N ASP A 329 -12.16 -3.81 6.32
CA ASP A 329 -11.55 -5.13 6.29
C ASP A 329 -12.58 -6.18 5.85
N GLU A 330 -12.29 -6.91 4.76
CA GLU A 330 -13.22 -7.86 4.12
C GLU A 330 -13.61 -9.03 5.03
N GLN A 331 -12.75 -9.43 5.98
CA GLN A 331 -13.01 -10.57 6.86
C GLN A 331 -13.81 -10.17 8.10
N THR A 332 -13.51 -9.00 8.67
CA THR A 332 -14.00 -8.59 9.99
C THR A 332 -15.04 -7.48 9.92
N GLY A 333 -15.18 -6.79 8.78
CA GLY A 333 -16.03 -5.61 8.62
C GLY A 333 -15.52 -4.39 9.40
N ARG A 334 -14.30 -4.45 9.96
CA ARG A 334 -13.73 -3.36 10.76
C ARG A 334 -13.21 -2.25 9.86
N ILE A 335 -13.35 -1.01 10.33
CA ILE A 335 -12.80 0.17 9.67
C ILE A 335 -11.29 0.23 9.94
N MET A 336 -10.49 0.25 8.88
CA MET A 336 -9.04 0.37 8.96
C MET A 336 -8.61 1.84 8.90
N GLU A 337 -8.44 2.47 10.07
CA GLU A 337 -7.99 3.87 10.13
C GLU A 337 -6.56 4.05 9.62
N GLY A 338 -6.32 5.17 8.94
CA GLY A 338 -5.01 5.53 8.38
C GLY A 338 -4.58 4.75 7.14
N ARG A 339 -5.34 3.73 6.71
CA ARG A 339 -5.04 2.96 5.49
C ARG A 339 -5.67 3.60 4.26
N ARG A 340 -4.93 3.58 3.14
CA ARG A 340 -5.35 4.07 1.82
C ARG A 340 -4.99 3.06 0.76
N TYR A 341 -5.77 3.00 -0.32
CA TYR A 341 -5.41 2.21 -1.50
C TYR A 341 -4.25 2.89 -2.24
N SER A 342 -3.35 2.09 -2.80
CA SER A 342 -2.18 2.59 -3.53
C SER A 342 -2.53 2.99 -4.97
N ASP A 343 -1.52 3.55 -5.67
CA ASP A 343 -1.53 3.71 -7.14
C ASP A 343 -2.65 4.59 -7.71
N GLY A 344 -3.14 5.56 -6.91
CA GLY A 344 -4.20 6.48 -7.34
C GLY A 344 -5.62 5.92 -7.17
N LEU A 345 -5.78 4.66 -6.74
CA LEU A 345 -7.09 4.04 -6.58
C LEU A 345 -7.92 4.70 -5.47
N HIS A 346 -7.28 5.08 -4.37
CA HIS A 346 -8.00 5.75 -3.28
C HIS A 346 -8.55 7.11 -3.71
N GLN A 347 -7.76 7.86 -4.48
CA GLN A 347 -8.17 9.12 -5.09
C GLN A 347 -9.32 8.92 -6.09
N ALA A 348 -9.29 7.84 -6.87
CA ALA A 348 -10.37 7.49 -7.78
C ALA A 348 -11.68 7.20 -7.02
N ILE A 349 -11.61 6.50 -5.88
CA ILE A 349 -12.79 6.24 -5.02
C ILE A 349 -13.27 7.54 -4.36
N GLU A 350 -12.37 8.40 -3.87
CA GLU A 350 -12.72 9.72 -3.34
C GLU A 350 -13.46 10.55 -4.40
N SER A 351 -12.92 10.62 -5.63
CA SER A 351 -13.56 11.33 -6.74
C SER A 351 -14.91 10.70 -7.10
N LYS A 352 -15.01 9.36 -7.21
CA LYS A 352 -16.27 8.63 -7.44
C LYS A 352 -17.36 9.05 -6.46
N GLU A 353 -17.03 9.08 -5.17
CA GLU A 353 -17.96 9.42 -4.08
C GLU A 353 -18.20 10.94 -3.90
N ASN A 354 -17.61 11.79 -4.75
CA ASN A 354 -17.64 13.26 -4.62
C ASN A 354 -17.06 13.75 -3.28
N VAL A 355 -16.07 13.03 -2.77
CA VAL A 355 -15.31 13.40 -1.58
C VAL A 355 -14.09 14.21 -2.00
N LYS A 356 -13.59 15.08 -1.12
CA LYS A 356 -12.35 15.82 -1.35
C LYS A 356 -11.21 14.82 -1.61
N VAL A 357 -10.70 14.82 -2.83
CA VAL A 357 -9.55 14.00 -3.21
C VAL A 357 -8.33 14.55 -2.47
N GLU A 358 -7.70 13.73 -1.62
CA GLU A 358 -6.45 14.16 -0.99
C GLU A 358 -5.26 13.78 -1.87
N ALA A 359 -4.25 14.66 -1.91
CA ALA A 359 -3.04 14.47 -2.68
C ALA A 359 -2.44 13.08 -2.45
N ALA A 360 -2.00 12.43 -3.53
CA ALA A 360 -1.30 11.16 -3.44
C ALA A 360 -0.03 11.33 -2.61
N THR A 361 0.18 10.43 -1.66
CA THR A 361 1.37 10.41 -0.83
C THR A 361 2.38 9.43 -1.41
N GLN A 362 3.62 9.86 -1.62
CA GLN A 362 4.72 9.00 -2.00
C GLN A 362 5.56 8.64 -0.77
N THR A 363 5.96 7.37 -0.68
CA THR A 363 6.95 6.91 0.31
C THR A 363 8.30 7.56 0.02
N TYR A 364 8.77 8.40 0.94
CA TYR A 364 10.09 9.02 0.85
C TYR A 364 11.19 8.19 1.53
N ALA A 365 10.88 7.59 2.67
CA ALA A 365 11.84 6.78 3.42
C ALA A 365 11.13 5.64 4.16
N THR A 366 11.80 4.48 4.26
CA THR A 366 11.27 3.30 4.97
C THR A 366 12.39 2.55 5.68
N VAL A 367 12.09 2.00 6.86
CA VAL A 367 12.96 1.09 7.59
C VAL A 367 12.11 0.14 8.43
N THR A 368 12.46 -1.15 8.48
CA THR A 368 11.87 -2.07 9.46
C THR A 368 12.55 -1.87 10.81
N LEU A 369 11.83 -2.05 11.93
CA LEU A 369 12.46 -2.01 13.25
C LEU A 369 13.59 -3.03 13.38
N GLN A 370 13.45 -4.20 12.73
CA GLN A 370 14.50 -5.21 12.64
C GLN A 370 15.80 -4.63 12.08
N ASN A 371 15.74 -4.01 10.90
CA ASN A 371 16.91 -3.41 10.27
C ASN A 371 17.43 -2.21 11.04
N TYR A 372 16.54 -1.40 11.64
CA TYR A 372 16.93 -0.27 12.46
C TYR A 372 17.79 -0.70 13.66
N PHE A 373 17.33 -1.67 14.46
CA PHE A 373 18.05 -2.12 15.65
C PHE A 373 19.33 -2.89 15.33
N ARG A 374 19.41 -3.56 14.17
CA ARG A 374 20.64 -4.22 13.69
C ARG A 374 21.78 -3.24 13.36
N MET A 375 21.50 -1.94 13.22
CA MET A 375 22.54 -0.93 12.99
C MET A 375 23.33 -0.57 14.25
N TYR A 376 22.82 -0.90 15.44
CA TYR A 376 23.52 -0.61 16.68
C TYR A 376 24.75 -1.49 16.81
N HIS A 377 25.88 -0.89 17.21
CA HIS A 377 27.11 -1.64 17.49
C HIS A 377 26.89 -2.68 18.61
N LYS A 378 26.01 -2.40 19.56
CA LYS A 378 25.60 -3.33 20.61
C LYS A 378 24.10 -3.21 20.87
N LEU A 379 23.42 -4.33 21.00
CA LEU A 379 22.00 -4.43 21.29
C LEU A 379 21.78 -5.36 22.48
N SER A 380 20.79 -5.07 23.32
CA SER A 380 20.35 -5.92 24.42
C SER A 380 18.89 -5.63 24.74
N GLY A 381 18.23 -6.49 25.51
CA GLY A 381 16.86 -6.25 25.94
C GLY A 381 16.51 -6.96 27.23
N MET A 382 15.36 -6.61 27.78
CA MET A 382 14.80 -7.22 28.99
C MET A 382 13.29 -7.40 28.82
N THR A 383 12.78 -8.54 29.26
CA THR A 383 11.35 -8.84 29.32
C THR A 383 11.12 -9.99 30.30
N GLY A 384 9.86 -10.27 30.65
CA GLY A 384 9.46 -11.43 31.42
C GLY A 384 9.28 -12.71 30.59
N THR A 385 9.18 -12.61 29.26
CA THR A 385 8.59 -13.64 28.40
C THR A 385 9.41 -13.99 27.14
N ALA A 386 10.70 -13.65 27.08
CA ALA A 386 11.54 -13.85 25.89
C ALA A 386 11.88 -15.32 25.55
N GLU A 387 11.66 -16.27 26.46
CA GLU A 387 12.12 -17.66 26.27
C GLU A 387 11.47 -18.34 25.06
N THR A 388 10.19 -18.04 24.78
CA THR A 388 9.47 -18.62 23.64
C THR A 388 10.00 -18.14 22.30
N GLU A 389 10.50 -16.90 22.24
CA GLU A 389 10.99 -16.23 21.02
C GLU A 389 12.52 -16.31 20.87
N ALA A 390 13.20 -17.14 21.68
CA ALA A 390 14.67 -17.18 21.74
C ALA A 390 15.34 -17.47 20.40
N GLN A 391 14.76 -18.37 19.60
CA GLN A 391 15.28 -18.70 18.27
C GLN A 391 15.17 -17.50 17.32
N GLU A 392 14.05 -16.78 17.35
CA GLU A 392 13.84 -15.59 16.50
C GLU A 392 14.79 -14.45 16.87
N PHE A 393 15.02 -14.22 18.18
CA PHE A 393 16.01 -13.25 18.67
C PHE A 393 17.43 -13.55 18.15
N TRP A 394 17.83 -14.82 18.16
CA TRP A 394 19.13 -15.22 17.63
C TRP A 394 19.20 -15.06 16.11
N ASP A 395 18.20 -15.51 15.39
CA ASP A 395 18.22 -15.54 13.92
C ASP A 395 18.26 -14.13 13.33
N ILE A 396 17.48 -13.20 13.90
CA ILE A 396 17.36 -11.83 13.39
C ILE A 396 18.42 -10.89 13.98
N TYR A 397 18.61 -10.93 15.31
CA TYR A 397 19.41 -9.92 16.03
C TYR A 397 20.71 -10.46 16.62
N LYS A 398 20.94 -11.78 16.58
CA LYS A 398 22.06 -12.45 17.25
C LYS A 398 22.07 -12.18 18.77
N LEU A 399 20.88 -12.17 19.36
CA LEU A 399 20.68 -12.02 20.80
C LEU A 399 20.39 -13.37 21.44
N ASP A 400 21.22 -13.76 22.41
CA ASP A 400 20.96 -14.90 23.28
C ASP A 400 19.93 -14.53 24.36
N VAL A 401 19.03 -15.47 24.68
CA VAL A 401 18.07 -15.32 25.79
C VAL A 401 18.59 -16.07 27.01
N MET A 402 18.79 -15.35 28.12
CA MET A 402 19.16 -15.94 29.41
C MET A 402 18.03 -15.77 30.43
N VAL A 403 17.54 -16.90 30.95
CA VAL A 403 16.55 -16.93 32.02
C VAL A 403 17.23 -16.62 33.35
N ILE A 404 16.96 -15.43 33.90
CA ILE A 404 17.51 -15.01 35.19
C ILE A 404 16.64 -15.57 36.33
N PRO A 405 17.21 -16.26 37.33
CA PRO A 405 16.46 -16.77 38.47
C PRO A 405 15.70 -15.66 39.21
N THR A 406 14.50 -15.97 39.68
CA THR A 406 13.72 -15.02 40.49
C THR A 406 14.35 -14.84 41.87
N ASN A 407 14.29 -13.60 42.40
CA ASN A 407 14.78 -13.31 43.75
C ASN A 407 14.02 -14.06 44.86
N ARG A 408 12.77 -14.45 44.59
CA ARG A 408 11.92 -15.25 45.47
C ARG A 408 11.25 -16.37 44.67
N PRO A 409 10.96 -17.53 45.27
CA PRO A 409 10.19 -18.58 44.63
C PRO A 409 8.82 -18.07 44.14
N VAL A 410 8.41 -18.47 42.94
CA VAL A 410 7.10 -18.12 42.38
C VAL A 410 6.03 -18.96 43.08
N VAL A 411 5.04 -18.29 43.66
CA VAL A 411 3.91 -18.93 44.37
C VAL A 411 2.57 -18.72 43.68
N ARG A 412 2.58 -18.08 42.49
CA ARG A 412 1.38 -17.85 41.69
C ARG A 412 0.87 -19.20 41.19
N GLN A 413 -0.42 -19.46 41.37
CA GLN A 413 -1.09 -20.62 40.81
C GLN A 413 -1.73 -20.20 39.48
N ASP A 414 -1.20 -20.74 38.39
CA ASP A 414 -1.76 -20.54 37.05
C ASP A 414 -2.88 -21.58 36.85
N SER A 415 -4.09 -21.10 36.53
CA SER A 415 -5.33 -21.89 36.44
C SER A 415 -5.53 -22.59 35.12
#